data_AF-A0A0C9QMF9-F1
#
_entry.id   AF-A0A0C9QMF9-F1
#
_cell.length_a   1.000
_cell.length_b   1.000
_cell.length_c   1.000
_cell.angle_alpha   90.00
_cell.angle_beta   90.00
_cell.angle_gamma   90.00
#
_symmetry.space_group_name_H-M   'P 1'
#
loop_
_entity.id
_entity.type
_entity.pdbx_description
1 polymer ?
#
loop_
_entity_poly.entity_id
_entity_poly.type
_entity_poly.pdbx_seq_one_letter_code
_entity_poly.pdbx_strand_id
1 'polypeptide(L)'
;EKERERLSEDICLDLKIKSSPFNRWWIQPDQTIKVGVHVEVPLVDENIVNTVTLHVKRSENLDPVQKSAYMYLQRSSNSISDSTKPTIDYEFSNNCAGRLRLERCENNFWSVDITVTDDNSGLKRVASQPNGVHSKREFIAGTKNAVHFLYTSTCCYTKVEVTATDVVGNTHSRTIDVTAWDNLSTGEIVAIVLGSLFLLLIIILLILLCIHCIRKRRSADISYSQRYGSRGGPSSRAEGTNF
;
A
#
# COMPACT_ATOMS: atom_id res chain seq x y z
N GLU A 1 34.91 42.04 -12.63
CA GLU A 1 33.94 42.79 -13.44
C GLU A 1 33.96 42.30 -14.88
N LYS A 2 33.22 41.22 -15.18
CA LYS A 2 32.33 41.12 -16.33
C LYS A 2 31.55 39.81 -16.24
N GLU A 3 30.34 40.00 -15.72
CA GLU A 3 29.19 39.12 -15.81
C GLU A 3 28.81 38.86 -17.28
N ARG A 4 28.07 37.77 -17.47
CA ARG A 4 27.01 37.52 -18.47
C ARG A 4 27.29 36.77 -19.77
N GLU A 5 26.54 35.67 -19.81
CA GLU A 5 25.63 35.25 -20.86
C GLU A 5 26.25 34.50 -22.04
N ARG A 6 26.15 33.18 -21.98
CA ARG A 6 25.74 32.42 -23.15
C ARG A 6 24.86 31.22 -22.76
N LEU A 7 23.56 31.51 -22.83
CA LEU A 7 22.44 30.66 -23.23
C LEU A 7 22.49 29.17 -22.85
N SER A 8 21.64 28.82 -21.89
CA SER A 8 20.90 27.56 -21.89
C SER A 8 20.28 27.40 -23.29
N GLU A 9 20.75 26.44 -24.08
CA GLU A 9 20.03 25.98 -25.25
C GLU A 9 18.76 25.28 -24.73
N ASP A 10 17.67 26.03 -24.61
CA ASP A 10 16.35 25.45 -24.47
C ASP A 10 16.09 24.63 -25.75
N ILE A 11 16.21 23.30 -25.63
CA ILE A 11 15.86 22.35 -26.68
C ILE A 11 14.36 22.53 -26.95
N CYS A 12 14.04 23.36 -27.93
CA CYS A 12 12.69 23.53 -28.43
C CYS A 12 12.30 22.26 -29.18
N LEU A 13 11.60 21.37 -28.47
CA LEU A 13 10.91 20.24 -29.08
C LEU A 13 9.78 20.77 -29.96
N ASP A 14 9.99 20.75 -31.27
CA ASP A 14 8.99 21.13 -32.26
C ASP A 14 7.90 20.04 -32.35
N LEU A 15 6.93 20.12 -31.45
CA LEU A 15 5.79 19.21 -31.37
C LEU A 15 4.81 19.51 -32.51
N LYS A 16 4.95 18.82 -33.65
CA LYS A 16 3.96 18.89 -34.74
C LYS A 16 2.71 18.10 -34.39
N ILE A 17 1.73 18.78 -33.77
CA ILE A 17 0.40 18.24 -33.53
C ILE A 17 -0.38 18.24 -34.86
N LYS A 18 -0.43 17.09 -35.54
CA LYS A 18 -1.37 16.88 -36.65
C LYS A 18 -2.77 16.60 -36.09
N SER A 19 -3.57 17.64 -35.88
CA SER A 19 -5.01 17.48 -35.77
C SER A 19 -5.63 17.49 -37.17
N SER A 20 -6.56 16.57 -37.46
CA SER A 20 -7.31 16.59 -38.72
C SER A 20 -8.05 17.95 -38.83
N PRO A 21 -7.85 18.74 -39.89
CA PRO A 21 -8.25 20.15 -39.92
C PRO A 21 -9.77 20.43 -39.95
N PHE A 22 -10.65 19.44 -39.80
CA PHE A 22 -12.09 19.62 -40.10
C PHE A 22 -13.12 19.06 -39.11
N ASN A 23 -12.76 18.57 -37.93
CA ASN A 23 -13.78 18.05 -37.00
C ASN A 23 -14.06 19.06 -35.87
N ARG A 24 -15.16 19.82 -36.02
CA ARG A 24 -15.83 20.47 -34.87
C ARG A 24 -16.60 19.40 -34.11
N TRP A 25 -16.24 19.19 -32.84
CA TRP A 25 -16.88 18.22 -31.97
C TRP A 25 -17.90 18.93 -31.07
N TRP A 26 -19.14 18.47 -31.09
CA TRP A 26 -20.16 18.87 -30.13
C TRP A 26 -20.17 17.83 -29.00
N ILE A 27 -19.75 18.25 -27.81
CA ILE A 27 -19.71 17.42 -26.61
C ILE A 27 -20.93 17.75 -25.76
N GLN A 28 -21.79 16.78 -25.49
CA GLN A 28 -22.93 16.95 -24.58
C GLN A 28 -22.46 16.94 -23.10
N PRO A 29 -23.27 17.46 -22.16
CA PRO A 29 -23.00 17.25 -20.73
C PRO A 29 -22.74 15.76 -20.44
N ASP A 30 -21.72 15.50 -19.61
CA ASP A 30 -21.26 14.16 -19.20
C ASP A 30 -20.66 13.26 -20.30
N GLN A 31 -20.48 13.78 -21.52
CA GLN A 31 -19.72 13.07 -22.55
C GLN A 31 -18.22 13.30 -22.45
N THR A 32 -17.46 12.23 -22.68
CA THR A 32 -16.00 12.27 -22.84
C THR A 32 -15.61 11.91 -24.26
N ILE A 33 -14.71 12.69 -24.86
CA ILE A 33 -14.13 12.41 -26.18
C ILE A 33 -12.65 12.06 -26.00
N LYS A 34 -12.22 11.00 -26.69
CA LYS A 34 -10.80 10.63 -26.78
C LYS A 34 -10.16 11.38 -27.95
N VAL A 35 -9.22 12.26 -27.65
CA VAL A 35 -8.43 12.96 -28.66
C VAL A 35 -7.11 12.21 -28.85
N GLY A 36 -6.91 11.65 -30.04
CA GLY A 36 -5.63 11.06 -30.43
C GLY A 36 -4.64 12.16 -30.81
N VAL A 37 -3.47 12.18 -30.17
CA VAL A 37 -2.38 13.10 -30.49
C VAL A 37 -1.22 12.27 -31.02
N HIS A 38 -0.76 12.57 -32.23
CA HIS A 38 0.47 12.01 -32.76
C HIS A 38 1.63 12.92 -32.36
N VAL A 39 2.63 12.36 -31.69
CA VAL A 39 3.82 13.09 -31.25
C VAL A 39 5.03 12.53 -31.98
N GLU A 40 5.68 13.36 -32.77
CA GLU A 40 6.98 13.04 -33.39
C GLU A 40 8.09 13.32 -32.39
N VAL A 41 8.92 12.31 -32.13
CA VAL A 41 9.96 12.34 -31.10
C VAL A 41 11.32 12.36 -31.77
N PRO A 42 12.14 13.41 -31.58
CA PRO A 42 13.51 13.41 -32.09
C PRO A 42 14.38 12.43 -31.30
N LEU A 43 15.43 11.93 -31.95
CA LEU A 43 16.52 11.26 -31.25
C LEU A 43 17.17 12.27 -30.30
N VAL A 44 17.21 11.92 -29.03
CA VAL A 44 17.81 12.75 -27.97
C VAL A 44 19.04 12.06 -27.40
N ASP A 45 20.08 12.87 -27.20
CA ASP A 45 21.37 12.45 -26.61
C ASP A 45 21.34 12.42 -25.08
N GLU A 46 20.31 12.97 -24.45
CA GLU A 46 20.12 12.98 -23.01
C GLU A 46 18.67 12.67 -22.66
N ASN A 47 18.41 12.35 -21.39
CA ASN A 47 17.04 12.17 -20.93
C ASN A 47 16.36 13.54 -20.80
N ILE A 48 15.34 13.79 -21.61
CA ILE A 48 14.63 15.07 -21.63
C ILE A 48 13.23 14.91 -21.04
N VAL A 49 12.87 15.85 -20.19
CA VAL A 49 11.51 16.02 -19.70
C VAL A 49 10.86 17.15 -20.46
N ASN A 50 9.72 16.89 -21.08
CA ASN A 50 8.91 17.92 -21.71
C ASN A 50 7.45 17.81 -21.24
N THR A 51 6.64 18.81 -21.57
CA THR A 51 5.22 18.83 -21.27
C THR A 51 4.43 19.02 -22.56
N VAL A 52 3.52 18.09 -22.82
CA VAL A 52 2.54 18.21 -23.90
C VAL A 52 1.27 18.83 -23.31
N THR A 53 0.89 20.01 -23.78
CA THR A 53 -0.32 20.70 -23.33
C THR A 53 -1.37 20.72 -24.43
N LEU A 54 -2.53 20.12 -24.15
CA LEU A 54 -3.71 20.20 -24.99
C LEU A 54 -4.49 21.47 -24.61
N HIS A 55 -4.67 22.37 -25.58
CA HIS A 55 -5.52 23.54 -25.44
C HIS A 55 -6.86 23.32 -26.14
N VAL A 56 -7.95 23.43 -25.39
CA VAL A 56 -9.32 23.35 -25.90
C VAL A 56 -9.88 24.77 -25.95
N LYS A 57 -10.02 25.31 -27.17
CA LYS A 57 -10.72 26.57 -27.40
C LYS A 57 -12.22 26.35 -27.27
N ARG A 58 -12.88 27.20 -26.49
CA ARG A 58 -14.32 27.17 -26.26
C ARG A 58 -15.03 28.26 -27.09
N SER A 59 -16.36 28.26 -27.09
CA SER A 59 -17.16 29.31 -27.76
C SER A 59 -16.71 30.71 -27.33
N GLU A 60 -16.95 31.69 -28.21
CA GLU A 60 -16.65 33.10 -27.96
C GLU A 60 -17.13 33.52 -26.55
N ASN A 61 -16.22 34.08 -25.75
CA ASN A 61 -16.36 34.53 -24.35
C ASN A 61 -16.14 33.51 -23.21
N LEU A 62 -15.62 32.31 -23.49
CA LEU A 62 -15.21 31.38 -22.44
C LEU A 62 -13.70 31.13 -22.48
N ASP A 63 -13.07 31.10 -21.29
CA ASP A 63 -11.64 30.85 -21.18
C ASP A 63 -11.26 29.48 -21.77
N PRO A 64 -10.10 29.40 -22.45
CA PRO A 64 -9.60 28.14 -22.95
C PRO A 64 -9.30 27.19 -21.80
N VAL A 65 -9.70 25.92 -21.94
CA VAL A 65 -9.35 24.88 -20.99
C VAL A 65 -8.08 24.21 -21.47
N GLN A 66 -7.11 24.02 -20.57
CA GLN A 66 -5.86 23.35 -20.89
C GLN A 66 -5.67 22.10 -20.04
N LYS A 67 -5.08 21.06 -20.63
CA LYS A 67 -4.66 19.86 -19.93
C LYS A 67 -3.24 19.50 -20.36
N SER A 68 -2.34 19.44 -19.40
CA SER A 68 -0.94 19.11 -19.63
C SER A 68 -0.64 17.67 -19.22
N ALA A 69 0.31 17.05 -19.91
CA ALA A 69 0.89 15.75 -19.58
C ALA A 69 2.40 15.82 -19.75
N TYR A 70 3.15 15.23 -18.83
CA TYR A 70 4.60 15.14 -18.96
C TYR A 70 4.98 14.05 -19.96
N MET A 71 6.01 14.31 -20.75
CA MET A 71 6.59 13.43 -21.75
C MET A 71 8.09 13.28 -21.47
N TYR A 72 8.52 12.05 -21.24
CA TYR A 72 9.90 11.72 -20.95
C TYR A 72 10.51 11.05 -22.17
N LEU A 73 11.54 11.67 -22.72
CA LEU A 73 12.33 11.13 -23.81
C LEU A 73 13.59 10.54 -23.23
N GLN A 74 13.81 9.26 -23.51
CA GLN A 74 14.99 8.56 -23.04
C GLN A 74 16.04 8.48 -24.14
N ARG A 75 17.32 8.65 -23.76
CA ARG A 75 18.45 8.53 -24.69
C ARG A 75 18.44 7.15 -25.37
N SER A 76 18.52 7.15 -26.70
CA SER A 76 18.47 5.92 -27.53
C SER A 76 19.59 4.91 -27.23
N SER A 77 20.71 5.31 -26.63
CA SER A 77 21.86 4.43 -26.36
C SER A 77 21.83 3.73 -25.00
N ASN A 78 20.88 4.08 -24.12
CA ASN A 78 20.68 3.39 -22.84
C ASN A 78 19.52 2.41 -22.99
N SER A 79 19.76 1.25 -23.61
CA SER A 79 18.84 0.13 -23.45
C SER A 79 18.89 -0.32 -21.99
N ILE A 80 17.96 0.15 -21.18
CA ILE A 80 17.77 -0.40 -19.83
C ILE A 80 17.28 -1.83 -20.03
N SER A 81 18.11 -2.80 -19.67
CA SER A 81 17.69 -4.19 -19.58
C SER A 81 17.11 -4.42 -18.19
N ASP A 82 15.81 -4.61 -18.10
CA ASP A 82 15.12 -4.93 -16.87
C ASP A 82 14.10 -6.02 -17.14
N SER A 83 14.09 -7.04 -16.28
CA SER A 83 13.15 -8.18 -16.32
C SER A 83 12.29 -8.25 -15.07
N THR A 84 12.48 -7.31 -14.14
CA THR A 84 11.77 -7.24 -12.88
C THR A 84 10.41 -6.60 -13.12
N LYS A 85 9.37 -7.18 -12.54
CA LYS A 85 8.01 -6.64 -12.69
C LYS A 85 7.74 -5.58 -11.63
N PRO A 86 6.91 -4.56 -11.93
CA PRO A 86 6.45 -3.61 -10.92
C PRO A 86 5.76 -4.29 -9.75
N THR A 87 5.94 -3.75 -8.55
CA THR A 87 5.23 -4.19 -7.35
C THR A 87 3.95 -3.38 -7.18
N ILE A 88 2.85 -4.06 -6.86
CA ILE A 88 1.54 -3.46 -6.63
C ILE A 88 1.11 -3.85 -5.23
N ASP A 89 1.02 -2.88 -4.33
CA ASP A 89 0.45 -3.03 -3.00
C ASP A 89 -0.88 -2.27 -2.91
N TYR A 90 -1.74 -2.70 -1.99
CA TYR A 90 -3.07 -2.10 -1.85
C TYR A 90 -3.60 -2.17 -0.43
N GLU A 91 -4.44 -1.19 -0.10
CA GLU A 91 -5.18 -1.12 1.15
C GLU A 91 -6.60 -0.66 0.85
N PHE A 92 -7.61 -1.45 1.22
CA PHE A 92 -9.01 -1.08 1.02
C PHE A 92 -9.63 -0.56 2.31
N SER A 93 -10.45 0.48 2.19
CA SER A 93 -11.07 1.18 3.33
C SER A 93 -12.24 0.43 3.94
N ASN A 94 -12.96 -0.37 3.14
CA ASN A 94 -14.18 -1.05 3.54
C ASN A 94 -14.31 -2.37 2.77
N ASN A 95 -14.66 -3.45 3.47
CA ASN A 95 -15.05 -4.70 2.85
C ASN A 95 -16.56 -4.68 2.58
N CYS A 96 -17.00 -5.27 1.47
CA CYS A 96 -18.43 -5.31 1.12
C CYS A 96 -19.22 -6.34 1.94
N ALA A 97 -18.75 -6.66 3.15
CA ALA A 97 -19.29 -7.69 4.02
C ALA A 97 -20.76 -7.37 4.38
N GLY A 98 -21.64 -8.36 4.14
CA GLY A 98 -23.07 -8.23 4.40
C GLY A 98 -23.82 -7.26 3.46
N ARG A 99 -23.15 -6.63 2.48
CA ARG A 99 -23.70 -5.58 1.60
C ARG A 99 -23.82 -6.02 0.14
N LEU A 100 -23.72 -7.32 -0.13
CA LEU A 100 -23.72 -7.90 -1.48
C LEU A 100 -25.12 -8.07 -2.12
N ARG A 101 -26.20 -7.86 -1.36
CA ARG A 101 -27.57 -7.95 -1.91
C ARG A 101 -27.89 -6.72 -2.75
N LEU A 102 -28.62 -6.89 -3.86
CA LEU A 102 -28.93 -5.82 -4.83
C LEU A 102 -29.37 -4.51 -4.17
N GLU A 103 -30.37 -4.57 -3.30
CA GLU A 103 -30.96 -3.39 -2.61
C GLU A 103 -29.96 -2.62 -1.73
N ARG A 104 -28.88 -3.28 -1.29
CA ARG A 104 -27.86 -2.69 -0.42
C ARG A 104 -26.57 -2.39 -1.17
N CYS A 105 -26.25 -3.10 -2.24
CA CYS A 105 -24.95 -2.97 -2.90
C CYS A 105 -24.82 -1.65 -3.67
N GLU A 106 -25.92 -1.11 -4.20
CA GLU A 106 -25.94 0.16 -4.96
C GLU A 106 -25.60 1.37 -4.10
N ASN A 107 -26.04 1.36 -2.84
CA ASN A 107 -25.83 2.46 -1.88
C ASN A 107 -24.56 2.28 -1.03
N ASN A 108 -23.78 1.22 -1.27
CA ASN A 108 -22.56 0.95 -0.53
C ASN A 108 -21.36 0.97 -1.46
N PHE A 109 -20.37 1.78 -1.09
CA PHE A 109 -19.15 1.96 -1.86
C PHE A 109 -17.96 1.43 -1.09
N TRP A 110 -16.95 1.01 -1.85
CA TRP A 110 -15.64 0.67 -1.35
C TRP A 110 -14.59 1.43 -2.17
N SER A 111 -13.49 1.75 -1.51
CA SER A 111 -12.34 2.36 -2.14
C SER A 111 -11.08 1.57 -1.80
N VAL A 112 -10.15 1.57 -2.73
CA VAL A 112 -8.84 0.97 -2.54
C VAL A 112 -7.75 1.97 -2.91
N ASP A 113 -6.83 2.13 -1.99
CA ASP A 113 -5.58 2.86 -2.18
C ASP A 113 -4.53 1.89 -2.69
N ILE A 114 -4.04 2.15 -3.89
CA ILE A 114 -3.09 1.29 -4.58
C ILE A 114 -1.75 2.02 -4.61
N THR A 115 -0.69 1.36 -4.19
CA THR A 115 0.68 1.86 -4.27
C THR A 115 1.44 1.01 -5.27
N VAL A 116 2.01 1.65 -6.28
CA VAL A 116 2.78 0.98 -7.33
C VAL A 116 4.20 1.50 -7.34
N THR A 117 5.17 0.59 -7.31
CA THR A 117 6.60 0.91 -7.25
C THR A 117 7.36 0.06 -8.27
N ASP A 118 8.34 0.67 -8.93
CA ASP A 118 9.32 -0.04 -9.76
C ASP A 118 10.68 0.63 -9.65
N ASP A 119 11.58 0.04 -8.86
CA ASP A 119 12.89 0.62 -8.54
C ASP A 119 13.90 0.52 -9.70
N ASN A 120 13.62 -0.33 -10.70
CA ASN A 120 14.53 -0.66 -11.78
C ASN A 120 14.36 0.28 -12.98
N SER A 121 13.44 0.00 -13.91
CA SER A 121 13.25 0.81 -15.11
C SER A 121 12.28 1.99 -14.90
N GLY A 122 11.45 1.92 -13.86
CA GLY A 122 10.49 2.94 -13.48
C GLY A 122 9.10 2.71 -14.06
N LEU A 123 8.09 3.25 -13.38
CA LEU A 123 6.69 3.04 -13.72
C LEU A 123 6.26 3.86 -14.95
N LYS A 124 5.69 3.20 -15.97
CA LYS A 124 5.18 3.86 -17.18
C LYS A 124 3.68 4.10 -17.13
N ARG A 125 2.90 3.07 -16.75
CA ARG A 125 1.43 3.12 -16.80
C ARG A 125 0.82 2.21 -15.77
N VAL A 126 -0.33 2.64 -15.23
CA VAL A 126 -1.24 1.80 -14.45
C VAL A 126 -2.62 1.87 -15.09
N ALA A 127 -3.27 0.73 -15.19
CA ALA A 127 -4.63 0.59 -15.69
C ALA A 127 -5.42 -0.38 -14.79
N SER A 128 -6.74 -0.33 -14.87
CA SER A 128 -7.61 -1.23 -14.13
C SER A 128 -8.71 -1.79 -15.00
N GLN A 129 -9.17 -2.99 -14.65
CA GLN A 129 -10.36 -3.62 -15.22
C GLN A 129 -11.33 -3.98 -14.06
N PRO A 130 -12.51 -3.33 -13.96
CA PRO A 130 -13.03 -2.26 -14.81
C PRO A 130 -12.20 -0.97 -14.78
N ASN A 131 -12.32 -0.16 -15.84
CA ASN A 131 -11.64 1.14 -15.92
C ASN A 131 -12.17 2.08 -14.83
N GLY A 132 -11.26 2.71 -14.09
CA GLY A 132 -11.63 3.66 -13.04
C GLY A 132 -10.47 4.07 -12.13
N VAL A 133 -9.31 3.42 -12.24
CA VAL A 133 -8.12 3.80 -11.48
C VAL A 133 -7.62 5.16 -11.94
N HIS A 134 -7.34 6.03 -10.99
CA HIS A 134 -6.79 7.35 -11.23
C HIS A 134 -5.69 7.65 -10.22
N SER A 135 -4.68 8.41 -10.64
CA SER A 135 -3.56 8.74 -9.75
C SER A 135 -3.98 9.83 -8.77
N LYS A 136 -3.56 9.71 -7.50
CA LYS A 136 -3.81 10.73 -6.46
C LYS A 136 -3.02 12.01 -6.72
N ARG A 137 -1.88 11.90 -7.40
CA ARG A 137 -0.99 13.00 -7.77
C ARG A 137 -0.45 12.77 -9.16
N GLU A 138 -0.14 13.83 -9.88
CA GLU A 138 0.55 13.68 -11.16
C GLU A 138 1.91 13.02 -10.93
N PHE A 139 2.24 12.05 -11.77
CA PHE A 139 3.51 11.35 -11.71
C PHE A 139 4.15 11.30 -13.09
N ILE A 140 5.43 11.01 -13.04
CA ILE A 140 6.36 11.04 -14.16
C ILE A 140 6.52 9.62 -14.68
N ALA A 141 6.28 9.37 -15.97
CA ALA A 141 6.58 8.07 -16.56
C ALA A 141 8.08 7.79 -16.45
N GLY A 142 8.46 6.60 -15.99
CA GLY A 142 9.82 6.23 -15.61
C GLY A 142 10.22 6.63 -14.19
N THR A 143 9.28 7.13 -13.37
CA THR A 143 9.54 7.34 -11.95
C THR A 143 9.84 6.03 -11.25
N LYS A 144 10.88 6.03 -10.44
CA LYS A 144 11.20 4.93 -9.52
C LYS A 144 10.52 5.07 -8.16
N ASN A 145 10.09 6.28 -7.84
CA ASN A 145 9.36 6.55 -6.59
C ASN A 145 7.98 5.89 -6.63
N ALA A 146 7.52 5.45 -5.47
CA ALA A 146 6.18 4.93 -5.27
C ALA A 146 5.12 5.94 -5.73
N VAL A 147 4.15 5.46 -6.50
CA VAL A 147 3.02 6.26 -7.00
C VAL A 147 1.72 5.72 -6.42
N HIS A 148 0.88 6.63 -5.92
CA HIS A 148 -0.38 6.29 -5.30
C HIS A 148 -1.56 6.52 -6.24
N PHE A 149 -2.43 5.52 -6.32
CA PHE A 149 -3.66 5.52 -7.11
C PHE A 149 -4.85 5.27 -6.21
N LEU A 150 -6.01 5.72 -6.66
CA LEU A 150 -7.30 5.50 -6.03
C LEU A 150 -8.21 4.81 -7.04
N TYR A 151 -8.91 3.79 -6.57
CA TYR A 151 -10.03 3.19 -7.28
C TYR A 151 -11.24 3.15 -6.34
N THR A 152 -12.43 3.39 -6.89
CA THR A 152 -13.68 3.39 -6.13
C THR A 152 -14.76 2.72 -6.94
N SER A 153 -15.55 1.88 -6.29
CA SER A 153 -16.64 1.14 -6.93
C SER A 153 -17.75 0.83 -5.93
N THR A 154 -18.92 0.44 -6.43
CA THR A 154 -20.02 -0.05 -5.60
C THR A 154 -19.75 -1.48 -5.14
N CYS A 155 -20.40 -1.89 -4.05
CA CYS A 155 -20.35 -3.26 -3.56
C CYS A 155 -21.05 -4.28 -4.48
N CYS A 156 -21.66 -3.85 -5.59
CA CYS A 156 -22.15 -4.73 -6.63
C CYS A 156 -21.00 -5.30 -7.48
N TYR A 157 -19.86 -4.58 -7.55
CA TYR A 157 -18.64 -5.00 -8.23
C TYR A 157 -17.50 -5.05 -7.21
N THR A 158 -17.22 -6.24 -6.70
CA THR A 158 -16.28 -6.43 -5.58
C THR A 158 -14.84 -6.72 -6.01
N LYS A 159 -14.61 -6.86 -7.31
CA LYS A 159 -13.32 -7.25 -7.88
C LYS A 159 -12.82 -6.18 -8.83
N VAL A 160 -11.53 -5.87 -8.72
CA VAL A 160 -10.81 -5.05 -9.69
C VAL A 160 -9.47 -5.71 -9.98
N GLU A 161 -9.13 -5.83 -11.25
CA GLU A 161 -7.77 -6.19 -11.67
C GLU A 161 -6.99 -4.91 -11.95
N VAL A 162 -5.84 -4.75 -11.32
CA VAL A 162 -4.94 -3.62 -11.54
C VAL A 162 -3.70 -4.13 -12.26
N THR A 163 -3.38 -3.50 -13.39
CA THR A 163 -2.21 -3.83 -14.20
C THR A 163 -1.24 -2.65 -14.21
N ALA A 164 -0.01 -2.89 -13.75
CA ALA A 164 1.10 -1.96 -13.85
C ALA A 164 2.05 -2.39 -14.96
N THR A 165 2.62 -1.40 -15.67
CA THR A 165 3.61 -1.59 -16.74
C THR A 165 4.77 -0.63 -16.53
N ASP A 166 5.98 -1.14 -16.59
CA ASP A 166 7.21 -0.34 -16.52
C ASP A 166 7.59 0.28 -17.89
N VAL A 167 8.72 0.98 -17.93
CA VAL A 167 9.21 1.63 -19.17
C VAL A 167 9.62 0.61 -20.24
N VAL A 168 10.20 -0.52 -19.82
CA VAL A 168 10.74 -1.55 -20.73
C VAL A 168 9.69 -2.57 -21.20
N GLY A 169 8.49 -2.53 -20.63
CA GLY A 169 7.34 -3.36 -20.99
C GLY A 169 7.06 -4.54 -20.05
N ASN A 170 7.73 -4.69 -18.90
CA ASN A 170 7.32 -5.70 -17.93
C ASN A 170 6.00 -5.31 -17.30
N THR A 171 5.10 -6.29 -17.23
CA THR A 171 3.74 -6.11 -16.71
C THR A 171 3.49 -6.98 -15.49
N HIS A 172 2.82 -6.40 -14.50
CA HIS A 172 2.26 -7.13 -13.37
C HIS A 172 0.77 -6.83 -13.24
N SER A 173 -0.06 -7.87 -13.16
CA SER A 173 -1.47 -7.76 -12.83
C SER A 173 -1.72 -8.32 -11.42
N ARG A 174 -2.52 -7.60 -10.63
CA ARG A 174 -2.98 -8.06 -9.32
C ARG A 174 -4.49 -7.86 -9.21
N THR A 175 -5.21 -8.94 -8.88
CA THR A 175 -6.64 -8.91 -8.63
C THR A 175 -6.90 -8.61 -7.16
N ILE A 176 -7.71 -7.60 -6.91
CA ILE A 176 -8.13 -7.16 -5.57
C ILE A 176 -9.60 -7.55 -5.42
N ASP A 177 -9.91 -8.32 -4.38
CA ASP A 177 -11.27 -8.72 -4.02
C ASP A 177 -11.61 -8.21 -2.61
N VAL A 178 -12.50 -7.23 -2.53
CA VAL A 178 -12.90 -6.63 -1.24
C VAL A 178 -13.86 -7.49 -0.42
N THR A 179 -14.23 -8.68 -0.91
CA THR A 179 -14.96 -9.68 -0.12
C THR A 179 -14.03 -10.59 0.66
N ALA A 180 -12.74 -10.62 0.34
CA ALA A 180 -11.77 -11.40 1.09
C ALA A 180 -11.70 -10.89 2.53
N TRP A 181 -12.07 -11.75 3.47
CA TRP A 181 -12.12 -11.43 4.90
C TRP A 181 -10.73 -11.41 5.56
N ASP A 182 -9.74 -12.04 4.93
CA ASP A 182 -8.40 -12.17 5.46
C ASP A 182 -7.45 -11.25 4.68
N ASN A 183 -7.23 -10.06 5.22
CA ASN A 183 -6.23 -9.12 4.71
C ASN A 183 -4.88 -9.25 5.45
N LEU A 184 -4.68 -10.32 6.22
CA LEU A 184 -3.38 -10.63 6.82
C LEU A 184 -2.55 -11.44 5.83
N SER A 185 -1.34 -10.98 5.57
CA SER A 185 -0.34 -11.75 4.85
C SER A 185 -0.03 -13.06 5.58
N THR A 186 0.40 -14.08 4.83
CA THR A 186 0.87 -15.34 5.42
C THR A 186 1.93 -15.11 6.49
N GLY A 187 2.78 -14.10 6.34
CA GLY A 187 3.81 -13.73 7.32
C GLY A 187 3.23 -13.23 8.65
N GLU A 188 2.20 -12.39 8.61
CA GLU A 188 1.54 -11.87 9.81
C GLU A 188 0.79 -12.96 10.57
N ILE A 189 0.12 -13.87 9.85
CA ILE A 189 -0.54 -15.03 10.46
C ILE A 189 0.50 -15.90 11.18
N VAL A 190 1.63 -16.18 10.54
CA VAL A 190 2.72 -16.96 11.14
C VAL A 190 3.29 -16.28 12.38
N ALA A 191 3.47 -14.96 12.35
CA ALA A 191 3.98 -14.21 13.50
C ALA A 191 3.04 -14.29 14.72
N ILE A 192 1.72 -14.14 14.52
CA ILE A 192 0.73 -14.22 15.60
C ILE A 192 0.67 -15.65 16.17
N VAL A 193 0.65 -16.67 15.31
CA VAL A 193 0.57 -18.07 15.74
C VAL A 193 1.83 -18.50 16.49
N LEU A 194 3.02 -18.21 15.95
CA LEU A 194 4.29 -18.55 16.63
C LEU A 194 4.48 -17.74 17.91
N GLY A 195 4.12 -16.44 17.90
CA GLY A 195 4.22 -15.57 19.06
C GLY A 195 3.33 -16.04 20.22
N SER A 196 2.07 -16.38 19.92
CA SER A 196 1.13 -16.88 20.93
C SER A 196 1.55 -18.25 21.49
N LEU A 197 2.04 -19.16 20.64
CA LEU A 197 2.54 -20.47 21.07
C LEU A 197 3.76 -20.33 22.00
N PHE A 198 4.71 -19.46 21.65
CA PHE A 198 5.91 -19.24 22.44
C PHE A 198 5.61 -18.58 23.79
N LEU A 199 4.70 -17.61 23.82
CA LEU A 199 4.24 -16.96 25.04
C LEU A 199 3.58 -17.98 26.00
N LEU A 200 2.75 -18.88 25.47
CA LEU A 200 2.12 -19.95 26.25
C LEU A 200 3.18 -20.88 26.89
N LEU A 201 4.21 -21.25 26.13
CA LEU A 201 5.32 -22.07 26.64
C LEU A 201 6.06 -21.39 27.79
N ILE A 202 6.34 -20.08 27.67
CA ILE A 202 6.97 -19.29 28.74
C ILE A 202 6.10 -19.27 30.00
N ILE A 203 4.78 -19.05 29.86
CA ILE A 203 3.87 -19.06 31.02
C ILE A 203 3.91 -20.40 31.75
N ILE A 204 3.90 -21.52 31.02
CA ILE A 204 3.99 -22.86 31.62
C ILE A 204 5.32 -23.02 32.37
N LEU A 205 6.44 -22.61 31.77
CA LEU A 205 7.75 -22.66 32.41
C LEU A 205 7.80 -21.83 33.70
N LEU A 206 7.23 -20.62 33.68
CA LEU A 206 7.15 -19.76 34.87
C LEU A 206 6.32 -20.41 35.98
N ILE A 207 5.17 -21.01 35.66
CA ILE A 207 4.36 -21.74 36.64
C ILE A 207 5.16 -22.90 37.25
N LEU A 208 5.83 -23.70 36.42
CA LEU A 208 6.67 -24.81 36.90
C LEU A 208 7.82 -24.32 37.78
N LEU A 209 8.45 -23.20 37.42
CA LEU A 209 9.54 -22.59 38.17
C LEU A 209 9.04 -22.03 39.52
N CYS A 210 7.87 -21.36 39.55
CA CYS A 210 7.21 -20.95 40.78
C CYS A 210 6.89 -22.14 41.69
N ILE A 211 6.30 -23.22 41.15
CA ILE A 211 6.02 -24.45 41.91
C ILE A 211 7.32 -25.05 42.46
N HIS A 212 8.37 -25.11 41.65
CA HIS A 212 9.68 -25.62 42.06
C HIS A 212 10.30 -24.76 43.18
N CYS A 213 10.25 -23.43 43.04
CA CYS A 213 10.71 -22.50 44.07
C CYS A 213 9.91 -22.65 45.38
N ILE A 214 8.59 -22.80 45.32
CA ILE A 214 7.73 -23.01 46.49
C ILE A 214 8.04 -24.37 47.15
N ARG A 215 8.20 -25.44 46.36
CA ARG A 215 8.58 -26.76 46.86
C ARG A 215 9.95 -26.75 47.53
N LYS A 216 10.95 -26.09 46.92
CA LYS A 216 12.31 -25.97 47.48
C LYS A 216 12.32 -25.15 48.78
N ARG A 217 11.53 -24.08 48.88
CA ARG A 217 11.41 -23.28 50.12
C ARG A 217 10.76 -24.06 51.26
N ARG A 218 9.71 -24.87 50.99
CA ARG A 218 9.08 -25.73 52.02
C ARG A 218 10.04 -26.74 52.64
N SER A 219 11.08 -27.16 51.93
CA SER A 219 12.12 -28.05 52.48
C SER A 219 13.16 -27.32 53.35
N ALA A 220 13.22 -25.98 53.32
CA ALA A 220 14.17 -25.18 54.10
C ALA A 220 13.60 -24.65 55.43
N ASP A 221 12.27 -24.53 55.56
CA ASP A 221 11.61 -23.90 56.71
C ASP A 221 11.31 -24.85 57.91
N ILE A 222 11.70 -26.12 57.88
CA ILE A 222 11.45 -27.08 58.98
C ILE A 222 12.48 -26.94 60.13
N SER A 223 13.39 -25.96 60.07
CA SER A 223 14.53 -25.87 61.01
C SER A 223 14.48 -24.71 62.01
N TYR A 224 13.46 -23.82 61.98
CA TYR A 224 13.53 -22.57 62.77
C TYR A 224 12.40 -22.30 63.77
N SER A 225 11.28 -23.04 63.79
CA SER A 225 10.20 -22.78 64.76
C SER A 225 10.23 -23.64 66.03
N GLN A 226 11.20 -24.56 66.19
CA GLN A 226 11.23 -25.48 67.34
C GLN A 226 12.15 -25.08 68.49
N ARG A 227 12.64 -23.84 68.53
CA ARG A 227 13.67 -23.43 69.49
C ARG A 227 13.39 -22.04 70.07
N TYR A 228 12.25 -21.84 70.72
CA TYR A 228 12.12 -20.99 71.93
C TYR A 228 10.65 -20.94 72.38
N GLY A 229 10.35 -21.46 73.57
CA GLY A 229 9.11 -21.10 74.27
C GLY A 229 8.39 -22.23 75.02
N SER A 230 8.98 -22.77 76.08
CA SER A 230 8.34 -22.89 77.40
C SER A 230 9.18 -23.77 78.33
N ARG A 231 10.02 -23.09 79.09
CA ARG A 231 10.84 -23.64 80.16
C ARG A 231 10.10 -23.41 81.48
N GLY A 232 9.77 -24.50 82.17
CA GLY A 232 9.82 -24.57 83.63
C GLY A 232 8.53 -24.22 84.40
N GLY A 233 8.08 -25.19 85.21
CA GLY A 233 7.17 -24.96 86.33
C GLY A 233 6.49 -26.26 86.79
N PRO A 234 6.91 -26.90 87.90
CA PRO A 234 6.56 -28.28 88.23
C PRO A 234 5.33 -28.44 89.14
N SER A 235 4.82 -29.68 89.13
CA SER A 235 4.24 -30.40 90.29
C SER A 235 2.95 -29.87 90.92
N SER A 236 1.86 -30.60 90.69
CA SER A 236 1.14 -31.21 91.81
C SER A 236 0.33 -32.43 91.37
N ARG A 237 0.39 -33.41 92.26
CA ARG A 237 -0.09 -34.78 92.26
C ARG A 237 -1.54 -34.85 92.74
N ALA A 238 -2.33 -35.77 92.17
CA ALA A 238 -3.40 -36.60 92.77
C ALA A 238 -4.27 -37.09 91.59
N GLU A 239 -4.30 -38.37 91.19
CA GLU A 239 -4.77 -39.56 91.92
C GLU A 239 -6.26 -39.45 92.31
N GLY A 240 -7.11 -40.29 91.67
CA GLY A 240 -8.56 -40.31 91.88
C GLY A 240 -9.33 -40.76 90.63
N THR A 241 -9.26 -42.03 90.24
CA THR A 241 -10.29 -43.09 90.46
C THR A 241 -11.24 -43.30 89.28
N ASN A 242 -11.28 -44.56 88.85
CA ASN A 242 -12.25 -45.20 87.96
C ASN A 242 -13.70 -44.97 88.42
N PHE A 243 -14.63 -44.78 87.48
CA PHE A 243 -15.63 -45.75 87.01
C PHE A 243 -16.41 -45.13 85.84
#